data_AF-A0AAU5G360-F1
#
_entry.id   AF-A0AAU5G360-F1
#
_cell.length_a   1.000
_cell.length_b   1.000
_cell.length_c   1.000
_cell.angle_alpha   90.00
_cell.angle_beta   90.00
_cell.angle_gamma   90.00
#
_symmetry.space_group_name_H-M   'P 1'
#
loop_
_entity.id
_entity.type
_entity.pdbx_description
1 polymer ?
#
loop_
_entity_poly.entity_id
_entity_poly.type
_entity_poly.pdbx_seq_one_letter_code
_entity_poly.pdbx_strand_id
1 'polypeptide(L)'
;MMLAHEIFDPETNRRVLVDHAFIVAGGEITKAARNWLGNALDASRRSQILFMDRDDILNQYVVANLPLPADAPSRAPAVSPLGSSDEGLSQVLPADSSSAGGTAATRR
;
A
#
# COMPACT_ATOMS: atom_id res chain seq x y z
N MET A 1 -24.67 -24.45 -11.03
CA MET A 1 -23.39 -24.72 -11.72
C MET A 1 -23.53 -24.24 -13.16
N MET A 2 -22.97 -23.07 -13.50
CA MET A 2 -23.23 -22.34 -14.75
C MET A 2 -21.92 -21.90 -15.44
N LEU A 3 -20.84 -22.69 -15.32
CA LEU A 3 -19.54 -22.41 -15.95
C LEU A 3 -19.02 -23.57 -16.81
N ALA A 4 -19.67 -24.74 -16.72
CA ALA A 4 -19.35 -25.93 -17.52
C ALA A 4 -20.31 -26.11 -18.72
N HIS A 5 -21.12 -25.10 -19.02
CA HIS A 5 -22.12 -25.20 -20.08
C HIS A 5 -21.62 -24.45 -21.30
N GLU A 6 -21.58 -25.14 -22.43
CA GLU A 6 -21.14 -24.56 -23.70
C GLU A 6 -22.00 -23.34 -24.05
N ILE A 7 -21.35 -22.25 -24.46
CA ILE A 7 -22.01 -21.02 -24.90
C ILE A 7 -22.32 -21.21 -26.38
N PHE A 8 -23.56 -20.92 -26.78
CA PHE A 8 -23.93 -20.96 -28.19
C PHE A 8 -23.41 -19.70 -28.88
N ASP A 9 -22.58 -19.87 -29.90
CA ASP A 9 -22.15 -18.79 -30.79
C ASP A 9 -23.10 -18.74 -32.00
N PRO A 10 -23.94 -17.69 -32.13
CA PRO A 10 -24.88 -17.56 -33.24
C PRO A 10 -24.19 -17.29 -34.59
N GLU A 11 -22.94 -16.81 -34.60
CA GLU A 11 -22.21 -16.48 -35.83
C GLU A 11 -21.59 -17.73 -36.48
N THR A 12 -21.13 -18.69 -35.67
CA THR A 12 -20.55 -19.95 -36.16
C THR A 12 -21.52 -21.13 -36.07
N ASN A 13 -22.71 -20.94 -35.50
CA ASN A 13 -23.74 -21.95 -35.24
C ASN A 13 -23.18 -23.20 -34.53
N ARG A 14 -22.24 -22.98 -33.61
CA ARG A 14 -21.59 -24.02 -32.82
C ARG A 14 -21.61 -23.64 -31.36
N ARG A 15 -21.61 -24.67 -30.53
CA ARG A 15 -21.40 -24.52 -29.10
C ARG A 15 -19.91 -24.42 -28.85
N VAL A 16 -19.48 -23.25 -28.38
CA VAL A 16 -18.08 -22.92 -28.16
C VAL A 16 -17.84 -22.82 -26.66
N LEU A 17 -16.73 -23.43 -26.22
CA LEU A 17 -16.26 -23.35 -24.84
C LEU A 17 -15.37 -22.11 -24.70
N VAL A 18 -15.25 -21.59 -23.48
CA VAL A 18 -14.49 -20.37 -23.20
C VAL A 18 -12.99 -20.63 -23.39
N ASP A 19 -12.35 -19.94 -24.34
CA ASP A 19 -10.89 -20.08 -24.58
C ASP A 19 -10.03 -19.28 -23.59
N HIS A 20 -10.55 -18.16 -23.06
CA HIS A 20 -9.82 -17.25 -22.18
C HIS A 20 -10.74 -16.73 -21.07
N ALA A 21 -10.25 -16.76 -19.83
CA ALA A 21 -11.00 -16.28 -18.68
C ALA A 21 -10.16 -15.28 -17.87
N PHE A 22 -10.74 -14.14 -17.56
CA PHE A 22 -10.16 -13.14 -16.67
C PHE A 22 -10.97 -13.11 -15.38
N ILE A 23 -10.31 -13.43 -14.26
CA ILE A 23 -10.94 -13.50 -12.94
C ILE A 23 -10.36 -12.38 -12.09
N VAL A 24 -11.17 -11.35 -11.85
CA VAL A 24 -10.78 -10.14 -11.14
C VAL A 24 -11.51 -10.07 -9.80
N ALA A 25 -10.78 -9.84 -8.72
CA ALA A 25 -11.37 -9.68 -7.38
C ALA A 25 -10.79 -8.45 -6.68
N GLY A 26 -11.67 -7.70 -5.99
CA GLY A 26 -11.25 -6.57 -5.13
C GLY A 26 -10.62 -7.00 -3.80
N GLY A 27 -10.53 -8.30 -3.54
CA GLY A 27 -9.90 -8.90 -2.37
C GLY A 27 -8.92 -10.00 -2.79
N GLU A 28 -8.47 -10.79 -1.82
CA GLU A 28 -7.56 -11.90 -2.09
C GLU A 28 -8.31 -13.06 -2.75
N ILE A 29 -7.79 -13.55 -3.88
CA ILE A 29 -8.22 -14.84 -4.44
C ILE A 29 -7.42 -15.94 -3.74
N THR A 30 -8.05 -16.82 -2.98
CA THR A 30 -7.31 -17.85 -2.24
C THR A 30 -6.68 -18.90 -3.17
N LYS A 31 -5.63 -19.58 -2.71
CA LYS A 31 -5.00 -20.69 -3.45
C LYS A 31 -6.00 -21.84 -3.74
N ALA A 32 -6.88 -22.15 -2.78
CA ALA A 32 -7.91 -23.16 -2.96
C ALA A 32 -8.90 -22.77 -4.06
N ALA A 33 -9.33 -21.49 -4.09
CA ALA A 33 -10.20 -20.97 -5.13
C ALA A 33 -9.52 -20.98 -6.51
N ARG A 34 -8.25 -20.56 -6.60
CA ARG A 34 -7.45 -20.65 -7.84
C ARG A 34 -7.37 -22.07 -8.38
N ASN A 35 -7.08 -23.05 -7.52
CA ASN A 35 -7.00 -24.45 -7.92
C ASN A 35 -8.38 -25.00 -8.34
N TRP A 36 -9.44 -24.66 -7.61
CA TRP A 36 -10.79 -25.09 -7.95
C TRP A 36 -11.24 -24.51 -9.30
N LEU A 37 -11.05 -23.20 -9.52
CA LEU A 37 -11.37 -22.52 -10.78
C LEU A 37 -10.50 -23.02 -11.94
N GLY A 38 -9.21 -23.24 -11.70
CA GLY A 38 -8.29 -23.83 -12.66
C GLY A 38 -8.78 -25.19 -13.14
N ASN A 39 -9.08 -26.11 -12.22
CA ASN A 39 -9.55 -27.45 -12.59
C ASN A 39 -10.95 -27.43 -13.24
N ALA A 40 -11.84 -26.53 -12.80
CA ALA A 40 -13.18 -26.40 -13.36
C ALA A 40 -13.16 -25.87 -14.81
N LEU A 41 -12.23 -24.98 -15.13
CA LEU A 41 -12.13 -24.32 -16.44
C LEU A 41 -11.13 -25.02 -17.38
N ASP A 42 -10.15 -25.77 -16.87
CA ASP A 42 -9.19 -26.57 -17.67
C ASP A 42 -9.86 -27.83 -18.25
N ALA A 43 -10.84 -28.39 -17.54
CA ALA A 43 -11.64 -29.53 -18.00
C ALA A 43 -12.38 -29.26 -19.33
N SER A 44 -12.64 -27.99 -19.66
CA SER A 44 -13.38 -27.53 -20.85
C SER A 44 -12.51 -27.23 -22.08
N ARG A 45 -11.24 -27.67 -22.11
CA ARG A 45 -10.10 -27.22 -22.93
C ARG A 45 -9.26 -26.20 -22.18
N ARG A 46 -7.96 -26.20 -22.51
CA ARG A 46 -6.87 -25.36 -22.00
C ARG A 46 -7.21 -23.87 -22.05
N SER A 47 -8.07 -23.43 -21.17
CA SER A 47 -8.43 -22.03 -21.02
C SER A 47 -7.23 -21.31 -20.43
N GLN A 48 -6.79 -20.25 -21.09
CA GLN A 48 -5.81 -19.36 -20.47
C GLN A 48 -6.52 -18.52 -19.43
N ILE A 49 -6.23 -18.79 -18.15
CA ILE A 49 -6.88 -18.13 -17.02
C ILE A 49 -5.91 -17.13 -16.42
N LEU A 50 -6.28 -15.85 -16.44
CA LEU A 50 -5.59 -14.80 -15.71
C LEU A 50 -6.36 -14.49 -14.43
N PHE A 51 -5.68 -14.61 -13.30
CA PHE A 51 -6.18 -14.13 -12.01
C PHE A 51 -5.59 -12.76 -11.74
N MET A 52 -6.43 -11.83 -11.32
CA MET A 52 -6.04 -10.50 -10.89
C MET A 52 -6.69 -10.22 -9.54
N ASP A 53 -5.90 -10.21 -8.48
CA ASP A 53 -6.37 -9.88 -7.14
C ASP A 53 -6.26 -8.38 -6.85
N ARG A 54 -6.60 -7.99 -5.62
CA ARG A 54 -6.53 -6.59 -5.18
C ARG A 54 -5.17 -5.96 -5.43
N ASP A 55 -4.09 -6.68 -5.14
CA ASP A 55 -2.76 -6.11 -5.20
C ASP A 55 -2.31 -5.96 -6.65
N ASP A 56 -2.67 -6.91 -7.52
CA ASP A 56 -2.47 -6.79 -8.97
C ASP A 56 -3.20 -5.56 -9.54
N ILE A 57 -4.45 -5.30 -9.11
CA ILE A 57 -5.21 -4.11 -9.53
C ILE A 57 -4.48 -2.83 -9.10
N LEU A 58 -4.04 -2.75 -7.85
CA LEU A 58 -3.37 -1.55 -7.33
C LEU A 58 -2.01 -1.31 -8.00
N ASN A 59 -1.27 -2.38 -8.28
CA ASN A 59 -0.01 -2.29 -9.01
C ASN A 59 -0.24 -1.76 -10.44
N GLN A 60 -1.35 -2.14 -11.08
CA GLN A 60 -1.71 -1.62 -12.39
C GLN A 60 -1.94 -0.10 -12.37
N TYR A 61 -2.50 0.48 -11.30
CA TYR A 61 -2.67 1.93 -11.16
C TYR A 61 -1.33 2.68 -11.10
N VAL A 62 -0.33 2.09 -10.44
CA VAL A 62 1.02 2.67 -10.36
C VAL A 62 1.68 2.67 -11.74
N VAL A 63 1.62 1.54 -12.46
CA VAL A 63 2.27 1.40 -13.76
C VAL A 63 1.55 2.20 -14.85
N ALA A 64 0.22 2.20 -14.85
CA ALA A 64 -0.58 2.91 -15.84
C ALA A 64 -0.63 4.44 -15.60
N ASN A 65 -0.12 4.92 -14.46
CA ASN A 65 -0.17 6.33 -14.03
C ASN A 65 -1.57 6.93 -14.18
N LEU A 66 -2.59 6.17 -13.79
CA LEU A 66 -3.99 6.60 -13.94
C LEU A 66 -4.25 7.77 -12.99
N PRO A 67 -4.81 8.90 -13.48
CA PRO A 67 -5.10 10.03 -12.62
C PRO A 67 -6.06 9.61 -11.50
N LEU A 68 -5.78 10.06 -10.28
CA LEU A 68 -6.67 9.85 -9.15
C LEU A 68 -8.03 10.51 -9.46
N PRO A 69 -9.15 9.89 -9.07
CA PRO A 69 -10.45 10.53 -9.14
C PRO A 69 -10.44 11.87 -8.38
N ALA A 70 -11.16 12.87 -8.90
CA ALA A 70 -11.19 14.22 -8.31
C ALA A 70 -11.62 14.21 -6.82
N ASP A 71 -12.46 13.26 -6.43
CA ASP A 71 -13.00 13.10 -5.08
C ASP A 71 -12.20 12.13 -4.20
N ALA A 72 -11.00 11.69 -4.64
CA ALA A 72 -10.16 10.83 -3.82
C ALA A 72 -9.68 11.59 -2.57
N PRO A 73 -9.94 11.10 -1.35
CA PRO A 73 -9.46 11.78 -0.15
C PRO A 73 -7.93 11.77 -0.14
N SER A 74 -7.34 12.97 -0.20
CA SER A 74 -5.91 13.16 0.08
C SER A 74 -5.67 12.78 1.53
N ARG A 75 -5.28 11.52 1.78
CA ARG A 75 -4.72 11.14 3.07
C ARG A 75 -3.32 11.74 3.13
N ALA A 76 -3.23 12.99 3.56
CA ALA A 76 -1.96 13.57 3.96
C ALA A 76 -1.31 12.62 4.99
N PRO A 77 -0.03 12.25 4.83
CA PRO A 77 0.66 11.53 5.89
C PRO A 77 0.61 12.40 7.14
N ALA A 78 0.15 11.83 8.26
CA ALA A 78 0.26 12.46 9.57
C ALA A 78 1.75 12.44 9.98
N VAL A 79 2.57 13.24 9.30
CA VAL A 79 3.84 13.69 9.84
C VAL A 79 3.48 14.69 10.93
N SER A 80 3.39 14.22 12.17
CA SER A 80 3.52 15.11 13.32
C SER A 80 4.82 15.90 13.13
N PRO A 81 4.78 17.24 13.15
CA PRO A 81 6.00 18.02 13.01
C PRO A 81 6.90 17.65 14.18
N LEU A 82 8.02 17.01 13.85
CA LEU A 82 9.09 16.72 14.79
C LEU A 82 9.66 18.08 15.26
N GLY A 83 9.41 18.45 16.52
CA GLY A 83 10.19 19.46 17.24
C GLY A 83 9.62 20.87 17.29
N SER A 84 8.55 21.11 18.06
CA SER A 84 8.36 22.39 18.75
C SER A 84 8.85 22.25 20.19
N SER A 85 10.14 22.45 20.40
CA SER A 85 10.72 22.66 21.73
C SER A 85 11.73 23.81 21.63
N ASP A 86 11.19 24.97 21.26
CA ASP A 86 11.83 26.26 21.44
C ASP A 86 11.19 26.92 22.67
N GLU A 87 11.50 26.41 23.86
CA GLU A 87 11.21 27.08 25.14
C GLU A 87 12.34 26.79 26.13
N GLY A 88 13.05 27.83 26.58
CA GLY A 88 13.81 27.74 27.83
C GLY A 88 15.23 28.33 27.90
N LEU A 89 15.68 29.20 26.99
CA LEU A 89 16.91 29.99 27.22
C LEU A 89 16.57 31.43 27.64
N SER A 90 15.94 31.56 28.80
CA SER A 90 15.84 32.83 29.52
C SER A 90 16.32 32.66 30.97
N GLN A 91 17.31 33.49 31.32
CA GLN A 91 17.84 33.83 32.65
C GLN A 91 18.94 32.94 33.26
N VAL A 92 20.19 33.35 33.02
CA VAL A 92 21.16 33.53 34.11
C VAL A 92 21.89 34.86 33.87
N LEU A 93 21.51 35.89 34.62
CA LEU A 93 22.27 37.14 34.81
C LEU A 93 23.49 36.83 35.70
N PRO A 94 24.70 37.32 35.41
CA PRO A 94 25.78 37.31 36.38
C PRO A 94 25.57 38.47 37.37
N ALA A 95 25.43 38.15 38.65
CA ALA A 95 25.45 39.12 39.74
C ALA A 95 26.90 39.50 40.05
N ASP A 96 27.24 40.77 39.83
CA ASP A 96 28.43 41.42 40.36
C ASP A 96 28.28 41.69 41.87
N SER A 97 29.30 41.34 42.66
CA SER A 97 29.86 42.07 43.83
C SER A 97 30.73 41.11 44.66
N SER A 98 32.06 41.21 44.63
CA SER A 98 32.90 42.11 45.45
C SER A 98 32.88 41.83 46.97
N SER A 99 33.97 41.23 47.48
CA SER A 99 34.88 41.83 48.49
C SER A 99 35.46 40.86 49.55
N ALA A 100 36.80 40.95 49.67
CA ALA A 100 37.69 40.73 50.83
C ALA A 100 37.75 39.33 51.49
N GLY A 101 38.90 38.75 51.83
CA GLY A 101 40.30 39.17 51.84
C GLY A 101 41.07 38.24 52.81
N GLY A 102 42.38 38.05 52.64
CA GLY A 102 43.23 37.47 53.71
C GLY A 102 44.29 36.45 53.30
N THR A 103 45.37 36.94 52.69
CA THR A 103 46.81 36.70 52.96
C THR A 103 47.34 35.40 53.64
N ALA A 104 48.55 35.05 53.19
CA ALA A 104 49.64 34.27 53.82
C ALA A 104 49.71 32.78 53.42
N ALA A 105 50.86 32.16 53.12
CA ALA A 105 52.23 32.62 52.97
C ALA A 105 53.07 31.49 52.31
N THR A 106 54.07 31.90 51.55
CA THR A 106 55.26 31.18 51.10
C THR A 106 55.94 30.31 52.17
N ARG A 107 56.30 29.05 51.84
CA ARG A 107 57.68 28.50 51.96
C ARG A 107 57.82 27.05 51.49
N ARG A 108 58.83 26.88 50.62
CA ARG A 108 59.78 25.76 50.44
C ARG A 108 59.26 24.35 50.17
#